data_AF-A0A0C2F8A7-F1
#
_entry.id   AF-A0A0C2F8A7-F1
#
_cell.length_a   1.000
_cell.length_b   1.000
_cell.length_c   1.000
_cell.angle_alpha   90.00
_cell.angle_beta   90.00
_cell.angle_gamma   90.00
#
_symmetry.space_group_name_H-M   'P 1'
#
loop_
_entity.id
_entity.type
_entity.pdbx_description
1 polymer ?
#
loop_
_entity_poly.entity_id
_entity_poly.type
_entity_poly.pdbx_seq_one_letter_code
_entity_poly.pdbx_strand_id
1 'polypeptide(L)'
;DPFAPRQADLISFQWSTRVMITEKDVEVNCFTPRDYQVELLDKACKRNVIVQLGTGAGKTFIAVLLLKEYGLQIMSPFESGGKRAFFVVDKGTV
;
A
#
# COMPACT_ATOMS: atom_id res chain seq x y z
N ASP A 1 4.98 18.56 -24.04
CA ASP A 1 5.87 17.49 -24.52
C ASP A 1 5.02 16.24 -24.71
N PRO A 2 4.89 15.70 -25.94
CA PRO A 2 4.08 14.50 -26.20
C PRO A 2 4.66 13.20 -25.59
N PHE A 3 5.85 13.24 -24.99
CA PHE A 3 6.48 12.11 -24.30
C PHE A 3 6.45 12.20 -22.77
N ALA A 4 5.75 13.18 -22.18
CA ALA A 4 5.58 13.21 -20.73
C ALA A 4 4.64 12.05 -20.31
N PRO A 5 5.12 11.06 -19.55
CA PRO A 5 4.27 9.96 -19.08
C PRO A 5 3.11 10.52 -18.25
N ARG A 6 1.92 9.95 -18.40
CA ARG A 6 0.76 10.39 -17.60
C ARG A 6 1.06 10.13 -16.13
N GLN A 7 0.46 10.91 -15.24
CA GLN A 7 0.67 10.78 -13.79
C GLN A 7 0.47 9.32 -13.29
N ALA A 8 -0.49 8.60 -13.87
CA ALA A 8 -0.75 7.19 -13.59
C ALA A 8 0.40 6.26 -14.05
N ASP A 9 1.05 6.56 -15.18
CA ASP A 9 2.18 5.77 -15.72
C ASP A 9 3.43 5.94 -14.84
N LEU A 10 3.69 7.16 -14.36
CA LEU A 10 4.78 7.45 -13.42
C LEU A 10 4.58 6.75 -12.08
N ILE A 11 3.34 6.71 -11.61
CA ILE A 11 2.95 6.02 -10.40
C ILE A 11 3.17 4.51 -10.57
N SER A 12 2.63 3.89 -11.63
CA SER A 12 2.83 2.46 -11.89
C SER A 12 4.32 2.07 -11.94
N PHE A 13 5.12 2.86 -12.65
CA PHE A 13 6.57 2.65 -12.76
C PHE A 13 7.30 2.81 -11.41
N GLN A 14 6.95 3.84 -10.63
CA GLN A 14 7.53 4.08 -9.31
C GLN A 14 7.16 2.98 -8.30
N TRP A 15 5.95 2.42 -8.39
CA TRP A 15 5.52 1.31 -7.54
C TRP A 15 6.17 0.00 -7.90
N SER A 16 6.33 -0.28 -9.20
CA SER A 16 7.11 -1.44 -9.68
C SER A 16 8.58 -1.36 -9.21
N THR A 17 9.14 -0.15 -9.15
CA THR A 17 10.53 0.07 -8.70
C THR A 17 10.68 0.04 -7.17
N ARG A 18 9.70 0.58 -6.43
CA ARG A 18 9.74 0.71 -4.96
C ARG A 18 9.30 -0.57 -4.24
N VAL A 19 8.28 -1.24 -4.78
CA VAL A 19 7.80 -2.52 -4.31
C VAL A 19 8.39 -3.56 -5.25
N MET A 20 9.46 -4.23 -4.84
CA MET A 20 10.02 -5.39 -5.53
C MET A 20 8.99 -6.54 -5.48
N ILE A 21 7.91 -6.44 -6.25
CA ILE A 21 7.05 -7.58 -6.56
C ILE A 21 7.88 -8.41 -7.54
N THR A 22 8.72 -9.29 -7.01
CA THR A 22 9.42 -10.26 -7.83
C THR A 22 8.38 -11.09 -8.57
N GLU A 23 8.51 -11.19 -9.89
CA GLU A 23 7.59 -11.83 -10.85
C GLU A 23 7.37 -13.35 -10.63
N LYS A 24 7.68 -13.90 -9.45
CA LYS A 24 7.48 -15.32 -9.13
C LYS A 24 6.11 -15.57 -8.51
N ASP A 25 5.20 -16.02 -9.38
CA ASP A 25 4.07 -16.93 -9.11
C ASP A 25 2.91 -16.45 -8.22
N VAL A 26 2.31 -15.30 -8.55
CA VAL A 26 0.90 -15.03 -8.19
C VAL A 26 0.23 -14.32 -9.35
N GLU A 27 -0.93 -14.81 -9.81
CA GLU A 27 -1.77 -14.24 -10.87
C GLU A 27 -1.79 -12.69 -10.83
N VAL A 28 -0.98 -12.07 -11.69
CA VAL A 28 -0.51 -10.68 -11.60
C VAL A 28 -1.62 -9.64 -11.82
N ASN A 29 -2.77 -10.04 -12.38
CA ASN A 29 -3.86 -9.11 -12.67
C ASN A 29 -4.81 -8.83 -11.50
N CYS A 30 -4.78 -9.60 -10.40
CA CYS A 30 -5.76 -9.44 -9.32
C CYS A 30 -5.38 -8.38 -8.26
N PHE A 31 -4.14 -7.88 -8.27
CA PHE A 31 -3.61 -7.02 -7.20
C PHE A 31 -2.99 -5.71 -7.69
N THR A 32 -3.29 -5.27 -8.91
CA THR A 32 -2.92 -3.91 -9.33
C THR A 32 -3.76 -2.90 -8.55
N PRO A 33 -3.16 -2.00 -7.75
CA PRO A 33 -3.90 -1.02 -6.99
C PRO A 33 -4.59 -0.02 -7.91
N ARG A 34 -5.83 0.36 -7.56
CA ARG A 34 -6.57 1.43 -8.25
C ARG A 34 -5.95 2.78 -7.94
N ASP A 35 -6.07 3.75 -8.84
CA ASP A 35 -5.45 5.09 -8.69
C ASP A 35 -5.72 5.75 -7.34
N TYR A 36 -6.96 5.69 -6.85
CA TYR A 36 -7.30 6.25 -5.53
C TYR A 36 -6.61 5.53 -4.37
N GLN A 37 -6.38 4.21 -4.46
CA GLN A 37 -5.70 3.44 -3.43
C GLN A 37 -4.23 3.84 -3.34
N VAL A 38 -3.63 4.12 -4.50
CA VAL A 38 -2.26 4.61 -4.62
C VAL A 38 -2.12 6.01 -4.01
N GLU A 39 -3.01 6.93 -4.38
CA GLU A 39 -2.99 8.30 -3.86
C GLU A 39 -3.17 8.31 -2.33
N LEU A 40 -4.09 7.48 -1.82
CA LEU A 40 -4.30 7.31 -0.39
C LEU A 40 -3.06 6.74 0.31
N LEU A 41 -2.37 5.78 -0.32
CA LEU A 41 -1.15 5.24 0.25
C LEU A 41 -0.03 6.28 0.31
N ASP A 42 0.19 7.03 -0.77
CA ASP A 42 1.20 8.08 -0.79
C ASP A 42 0.95 9.13 0.30
N LYS A 43 -0.31 9.51 0.52
CA LYS A 43 -0.69 10.39 1.64
C LYS A 43 -0.42 9.75 3.00
N ALA A 44 -0.73 8.47 3.17
CA ALA A 44 -0.52 7.73 4.42
C ALA A 44 0.96 7.49 4.76
N CYS A 45 1.83 7.35 3.76
CA CYS A 45 3.27 7.26 3.97
C CYS A 45 3.90 8.59 4.43
N LYS A 46 3.28 9.73 4.07
CA LYS A 46 3.78 11.07 4.41
C LYS A 46 3.25 11.58 5.75
N ARG A 47 2.04 11.20 6.15
CA ARG A 47 1.39 11.66 7.39
C ARG A 47 0.30 10.69 7.84
N ASN A 48 -0.16 10.84 9.07
CA ASN A 48 -1.32 10.11 9.57
C ASN A 48 -2.59 10.60 8.85
N VAL A 49 -3.39 9.67 8.31
CA VAL A 49 -4.58 9.97 7.52
C VAL A 49 -5.76 9.15 8.02
N ILE A 50 -6.94 9.78 8.10
CA ILE A 50 -8.24 9.10 8.26
C ILE A 50 -8.87 9.00 6.88
N VAL A 51 -9.25 7.79 6.48
CA VAL A 51 -9.74 7.49 5.13
C VAL A 51 -11.19 7.01 5.22
N GLN A 52 -12.11 7.74 4.59
CA GLN A 52 -13.51 7.34 4.47
C GLN A 52 -13.74 6.59 3.15
N LEU A 53 -14.05 5.30 3.24
CA LEU A 53 -14.32 4.45 2.08
C LEU A 53 -15.51 3.51 2.35
N GLY A 54 -16.35 3.33 1.33
CA GLY A 54 -17.48 2.40 1.34
C GLY A 54 -17.07 0.93 1.54
N THR A 55 -18.04 0.06 1.80
CA THR A 55 -17.83 -1.39 1.81
C THR A 55 -17.37 -1.88 0.43
N GLY A 56 -16.53 -2.92 0.38
CA GLY A 56 -15.98 -3.44 -0.88
C GLY A 56 -14.92 -2.56 -1.58
N ALA A 57 -14.64 -1.34 -1.09
CA ALA A 57 -13.66 -0.42 -1.72
C ALA A 57 -12.17 -0.84 -1.58
N GLY A 58 -11.89 -1.95 -0.89
CA GLY A 58 -10.52 -2.44 -0.70
C GLY A 58 -9.76 -1.79 0.47
N LYS A 59 -10.45 -1.44 1.57
CA LYS A 59 -9.80 -0.88 2.78
C LYS A 59 -8.67 -1.75 3.31
N THR A 60 -8.90 -3.06 3.41
CA THR A 60 -7.89 -4.04 3.83
C THR A 60 -6.71 -4.07 2.85
N PHE A 61 -6.98 -3.94 1.56
CA PHE A 61 -5.93 -3.93 0.54
C PHE A 61 -5.00 -2.72 0.70
N ILE A 62 -5.55 -1.52 0.93
CA ILE A 62 -4.75 -0.32 1.22
C ILE A 62 -3.89 -0.52 2.48
N ALA A 63 -4.45 -1.11 3.54
CA ALA A 63 -3.70 -1.39 4.76
C ALA A 63 -2.54 -2.38 4.52
N VAL A 64 -2.75 -3.42 3.71
CA VAL A 64 -1.70 -4.36 3.32
C VAL A 64 -0.59 -3.67 2.53
N LEU A 65 -0.93 -2.77 1.60
CA LEU A 65 0.09 -2.00 0.86
C LEU A 65 0.91 -1.10 1.81
N LEU A 66 0.27 -0.47 2.79
CA LEU A 66 0.97 0.33 3.81
C LEU A 66 1.93 -0.53 4.64
N LEU A 67 1.50 -1.71 5.07
CA LEU A 67 2.37 -2.65 5.77
C LEU A 67 3.58 -3.07 4.92
N LYS A 68 3.39 -3.28 3.61
CA LYS A 68 4.48 -3.59 2.68
C LYS A 68 5.48 -2.44 2.57
N GLU A 69 5.01 -1.20 2.42
CA GLU A 69 5.88 -0.01 2.37
C GLU A 69 6.71 0.17 3.65
N TYR A 70 6.11 -0.09 4.83
CA TYR A 70 6.82 -0.05 6.11
C TYR A 70 7.55 -1.36 6.46
N GLY A 71 7.59 -2.35 5.55
CA GLY A 71 8.07 -3.70 5.81
C GLY A 71 9.49 -3.74 6.40
N LEU A 72 10.44 -2.99 5.82
CA LEU A 72 11.82 -2.92 6.34
C LEU A 72 11.88 -2.39 7.78
N GLN A 73 11.04 -1.40 8.10
CA GLN A 73 10.98 -0.83 9.45
C GLN A 73 10.34 -1.81 10.43
N ILE A 74 9.35 -2.59 9.97
CA ILE A 74 8.63 -3.56 10.80
C ILE A 74 9.45 -4.83 11.06
N MET A 75 10.14 -5.32 10.04
CA MET A 75 10.97 -6.54 10.11
C MET A 75 12.25 -6.36 10.93
N SER A 76 12.66 -5.11 11.17
CA SER A 76 13.81 -4.83 12.02
C SER A 76 13.57 -5.35 13.45
N PRO A 77 14.61 -5.88 14.13
CA PRO A 77 14.53 -6.27 15.52
C PRO A 77 14.00 -5.14 16.40
N PHE A 78 13.26 -5.47 17.46
CA PHE A 78 12.71 -4.46 18.36
C PHE A 78 13.83 -3.67 19.06
N GLU A 79 14.88 -4.38 19.47
CA GLU A 79 16.06 -3.83 20.14
C GLU A 79 16.83 -2.82 19.29
N SER A 80 16.74 -2.91 17.96
CA SER A 80 17.37 -1.97 17.03
C SER A 80 16.42 -0.85 16.57
N GLY A 81 15.30 -0.65 17.26
CA GLY A 81 14.31 0.38 16.92
C GLY A 81 13.29 -0.02 15.86
N GLY A 82 13.13 -1.33 15.61
CA GLY A 82 12.12 -1.86 14.70
C GLY A 82 10.70 -1.52 15.13
N LYS A 83 9.87 -1.15 14.16
CA LYS A 83 8.48 -0.74 14.38
C LYS A 83 7.56 -1.97 14.45
N ARG A 84 6.38 -1.78 15.02
CA ARG A 84 5.31 -2.79 15.05
C ARG A 84 4.03 -2.17 14.51
N ALA A 85 3.34 -2.93 13.69
CA ALA A 85 2.08 -2.50 13.11
C ALA A 85 0.97 -3.45 13.57
N PHE A 86 -0.17 -2.87 13.95
CA PHE A 86 -1.35 -3.61 14.37
C PHE A 86 -2.49 -3.29 13.42
N PHE A 87 -3.21 -4.32 12.98
CA PHE A 87 -4.44 -4.17 12.22
C PHE A 87 -5.60 -4.60 13.11
N VAL A 88 -6.34 -3.62 13.63
CA VAL A 88 -7.44 -3.84 14.56
C VAL A 88 -8.74 -3.86 13.77
N VAL A 89 -9.49 -4.94 13.92
CA VAL A 89 -10.83 -5.11 13.34
C VAL A 89 -11.80 -5.35 14.48
N ASP A 90 -12.91 -4.63 14.46
CA ASP A 90 -14.01 -4.93 15.37
C ASP A 90 -14.66 -6.25 14.94
N LYS A 91 -14.76 -7.21 15.87
CA LYS A 91 -15.58 -8.40 15.64
C LYS A 91 -17.02 -7.95 15.83
N GLY A 92 -17.65 -7.52 14.75
CA GLY A 92 -19.07 -7.18 14.77
C GLY A 92 -19.86 -8.30 15.44
N THR A 93 -20.41 -8.03 16.62
CA THR A 93 -21.40 -8.88 17.26
C THR A 93 -22.65 -8.79 16.39
N VAL A 94 -22.93 -9.87 15.65
CA VAL A 94 -24.19 -10.03 14.94
C VAL A 94 -25.31 -10.26 15.94
#